data_AF-A0A3P7NE06-F1
#
_entry.id   AF-A0A3P7NE06-F1
#
_cell.length_a   1.000
_cell.length_b   1.000
_cell.length_c   1.000
_cell.angle_alpha   90.00
_cell.angle_beta   90.00
_cell.angle_gamma   90.00
#
_symmetry.space_group_name_H-M   'P 1'
#
loop_
_entity.id
_entity.type
_entity.pdbx_description
1 polymer ?
#
loop_
_entity_poly.entity_id
_entity_poly.type
_entity_poly.pdbx_seq_one_letter_code
_entity_poly.pdbx_strand_id
1 'polypeptide(L)'
;MLSLSSKGIIDIIKQYGSEWLDFSGVASASCVHPGDECHIYRTPHEAPPESVQVLVTCHSLVRFDDDLVGDPLEKACLSWADWNLTKNDTVIPKKSKMQPLKIFHRFHFCSALKRMTVIAGYLSPGTNETRHIVTVKGAPEMLECMYETVPKNYIQTYRHLTRQGARVLALGVKELGSLSHQEVKF
;
A
#
# COMPACT_ATOMS: atom_id res chain seq x y z
N MET A 1 -10.39 -13.60 11.13
CA MET A 1 -9.96 -13.13 9.80
C MET A 1 -9.99 -11.60 9.83
N LEU A 2 -8.90 -10.90 9.50
CA LEU A 2 -8.87 -9.43 9.52
C LEU A 2 -9.70 -8.89 8.35
N SER A 3 -10.89 -8.33 8.63
CA SER A 3 -11.68 -7.58 7.65
C SER A 3 -11.05 -6.20 7.40
N LEU A 4 -10.76 -5.86 6.14
CA LEU A 4 -10.22 -4.58 5.68
C LEU A 4 -11.36 -3.59 5.42
N SER A 5 -11.23 -2.36 5.93
CA SER A 5 -12.26 -1.32 5.81
C SER A 5 -12.22 -0.55 4.48
N SER A 6 -11.10 -0.62 3.75
CA SER A 6 -10.97 0.03 2.44
C SER A 6 -11.67 -0.75 1.34
N LYS A 7 -12.38 -0.03 0.44
CA LYS A 7 -12.76 -0.57 -0.88
C LYS A 7 -11.50 -1.10 -1.57
N GLY A 8 -11.59 -2.22 -2.29
CA GLY A 8 -10.43 -2.78 -2.99
C GLY A 8 -9.75 -1.75 -3.89
N ILE A 9 -8.51 -1.37 -3.58
CA ILE A 9 -7.65 -0.52 -4.41
C ILE A 9 -6.61 -1.42 -5.05
N ILE A 10 -6.28 -1.14 -6.32
CA ILE A 10 -5.36 -1.96 -7.10
C ILE A 10 -4.14 -1.11 -7.44
N ASP A 11 -2.98 -1.56 -7.01
CA ASP A 11 -1.70 -1.02 -7.42
C ASP A 11 -1.23 -1.64 -8.74
N ILE A 12 -0.65 -0.82 -9.61
CA ILE A 12 -0.19 -1.23 -10.93
C ILE A 12 1.31 -0.98 -11.06
N ILE A 13 2.02 -2.08 -11.29
CA ILE A 13 3.43 -2.06 -11.61
C ILE A 13 3.56 -2.54 -13.05
N LYS A 14 4.11 -1.71 -13.95
CA LYS A 14 4.46 -2.16 -15.30
C LYS A 14 5.95 -2.46 -15.36
N GLN A 15 6.27 -3.67 -15.80
CA GLN A 15 7.64 -4.02 -16.11
C GLN A 15 7.88 -3.74 -17.59
N TYR A 16 8.78 -2.79 -17.90
CA TYR A 16 9.22 -2.54 -19.27
C TYR A 16 10.56 -3.27 -19.49
N GLY A 17 10.59 -4.27 -20.37
CA GLY A 17 11.79 -5.03 -20.68
C GLY A 17 12.27 -5.92 -19.52
N SER A 18 13.43 -6.55 -19.71
CA SER A 18 13.96 -7.58 -18.79
C SER A 18 14.54 -7.05 -17.47
N GLU A 19 14.74 -5.73 -17.31
CA GLU A 19 15.61 -5.21 -16.23
C GLU A 19 15.06 -4.04 -15.40
N TRP A 20 13.94 -3.39 -15.77
CA TRP A 20 13.43 -2.24 -15.01
C TRP A 20 11.94 -2.39 -14.61
N LEU A 21 11.69 -2.39 -13.30
CA LEU A 21 10.36 -2.27 -12.72
C LEU A 21 10.01 -0.78 -12.61
N ASP A 22 9.08 -0.30 -13.44
CA ASP A 22 8.60 1.08 -13.36
C ASP A 22 7.25 1.14 -12.64
N PHE A 23 7.17 1.99 -11.63
CA PHE A 23 5.93 2.19 -10.89
C PHE A 23 4.99 3.05 -11.74
N SER A 24 3.92 2.45 -12.26
CA SER A 24 3.04 3.13 -13.22
C SER A 24 1.92 3.95 -12.57
N GLY A 25 1.58 3.66 -11.32
CA GLY A 25 0.54 4.36 -10.58
C GLY A 25 -0.46 3.43 -9.91
N VAL A 26 -1.48 4.03 -9.31
CA VAL A 26 -2.55 3.32 -8.61
C VAL A 26 -3.81 3.34 -9.47
N ALA A 27 -4.53 2.23 -9.57
CA ALA A 27 -5.85 2.14 -10.19
C ALA A 27 -6.96 1.89 -9.18
N SER A 28 -8.12 2.47 -9.47
CA SER A 28 -9.36 2.15 -8.74
C SER A 28 -9.95 0.86 -9.28
N ALA A 29 -10.33 -0.08 -8.41
CA ALA A 29 -10.90 -1.36 -8.85
C ALA A 29 -12.28 -1.25 -9.53
N SER A 30 -12.89 -0.06 -9.54
CA SER A 30 -14.19 0.20 -10.17
C SER A 30 -14.10 0.50 -11.67
N CYS A 31 -12.90 0.57 -12.25
CA CYS A 31 -12.64 1.26 -13.51
C CYS A 31 -13.07 0.56 -14.82
N VAL A 32 -13.68 -0.64 -14.79
CA VAL A 32 -14.04 -1.35 -16.03
C VAL A 32 -15.55 -1.39 -16.25
N HIS A 33 -16.05 -0.49 -17.11
CA HIS A 33 -17.22 -0.77 -17.95
C HIS A 33 -16.75 -1.32 -19.31
N PRO A 34 -17.59 -2.06 -20.07
CA PRO A 34 -17.20 -2.50 -21.41
C PRO A 34 -16.90 -1.29 -22.32
N GLY A 35 -15.62 -1.03 -22.60
CA GLY A 35 -15.15 0.05 -23.48
C GLY A 35 -14.25 1.12 -22.83
N ASP A 36 -14.18 1.18 -21.49
CA ASP A 36 -13.39 2.20 -20.79
C ASP A 36 -11.98 1.73 -20.45
N GLU A 37 -10.98 2.60 -20.67
CA GLU A 37 -9.63 2.41 -20.14
C GLU A 37 -9.63 2.61 -18.62
N CYS A 38 -8.94 1.73 -17.88
CA CYS A 38 -8.85 1.89 -16.44
C CYS A 38 -8.08 3.18 -16.09
N HIS A 39 -8.69 4.07 -15.32
CA HIS A 39 -8.01 5.27 -14.83
C HIS A 39 -6.86 4.89 -13.88
N ILE A 40 -5.66 5.38 -14.20
CA ILE A 40 -4.45 5.21 -13.40
C ILE A 40 -4.06 6.57 -12.82
N TYR A 41 -4.08 6.70 -11.50
CA TYR A 41 -3.53 7.83 -10.77
C TYR A 41 -2.01 7.83 -10.90
N ARG A 42 -1.48 8.78 -11.67
CA ARG A 42 -0.04 8.89 -11.96
C ARG A 42 0.71 9.76 -10.97
N THR A 43 -0.01 10.51 -10.13
CA THR A 43 0.58 11.33 -9.07
C THR A 43 0.03 10.93 -7.69
N PRO A 44 0.83 11.06 -6.62
CA PRO A 44 0.40 10.68 -5.28
C PRO A 44 -0.72 11.58 -4.72
N HIS A 45 -0.85 12.81 -5.22
CA HIS A 45 -1.89 13.74 -4.77
C HIS A 45 -3.28 13.41 -5.33
N GLU A 46 -3.34 12.72 -6.48
CA GLU A 46 -4.59 12.29 -7.11
C GLU A 46 -5.02 10.91 -6.60
N ALA A 47 -4.08 10.11 -6.09
CA ALA A 47 -4.35 8.78 -5.58
C ALA A 47 -5.09 8.82 -4.23
N PRO A 48 -5.92 7.80 -3.92
CA PRO A 48 -6.56 7.70 -2.61
C PRO A 48 -5.51 7.65 -1.48
N PRO A 49 -5.68 8.39 -0.38
CA PRO A 49 -4.72 8.45 0.72
C PRO A 49 -4.35 7.08 1.28
N GLU A 50 -5.31 6.16 1.35
CA GLU A 50 -5.13 4.79 1.82
C GLU A 50 -4.12 4.02 0.95
N SER A 51 -4.15 4.23 -0.37
CA SER A 51 -3.16 3.64 -1.29
C SER A 51 -1.77 4.14 -0.96
N VAL A 52 -1.62 5.46 -0.77
CA VAL A 52 -0.33 6.06 -0.42
C VAL A 52 0.16 5.49 0.91
N GLN A 53 -0.71 5.39 1.93
CA GLN A 53 -0.37 4.79 3.22
C GLN A 53 0.16 3.36 3.06
N VAL A 54 -0.48 2.52 2.24
CA VAL A 54 0.00 1.15 1.99
C VAL A 54 1.34 1.16 1.27
N LEU A 55 1.50 1.95 0.20
CA LEU A 55 2.74 2.04 -0.57
C LEU A 55 3.93 2.44 0.29
N VAL A 56 3.73 3.40 1.20
CA VAL A 56 4.81 3.93 2.05
C VAL A 56 5.07 3.08 3.29
N THR A 57 4.17 2.18 3.70
CA THR A 57 4.37 1.35 4.91
C THR A 57 4.67 -0.10 4.61
N CYS A 58 3.96 -0.72 3.65
CA CYS A 58 4.16 -2.10 3.24
C CYS A 58 5.39 -2.22 2.35
N HIS A 59 6.57 -2.21 2.95
CA HIS A 59 7.83 -2.51 2.27
C HIS A 59 8.80 -3.21 3.21
N SER A 60 9.90 -3.74 2.70
CA SER A 60 11.01 -4.30 3.48
C SER A 60 12.27 -3.43 3.43
N LEU A 61 12.17 -2.22 2.87
CA LEU A 61 13.27 -1.25 2.87
C LEU A 61 13.80 -0.94 4.27
N VAL A 62 15.11 -0.73 4.35
CA VAL A 62 15.84 -0.34 5.56
C VAL A 62 16.68 0.89 5.25
N ARG A 63 16.72 1.85 6.17
CA ARG A 63 17.59 3.02 6.08
C ARG A 63 18.87 2.75 6.88
N PHE A 64 20.00 2.61 6.19
CA PHE A 64 21.32 2.48 6.80
C PHE A 64 22.13 3.74 6.48
N ASP A 65 22.43 4.55 7.48
CA ASP A 65 22.99 5.89 7.28
C ASP A 65 22.18 6.73 6.29
N ASP A 66 22.82 7.20 5.22
CA ASP A 66 22.15 7.97 4.17
C ASP A 66 21.58 7.07 3.06
N ASP A 67 21.90 5.77 3.09
CA ASP A 67 21.50 4.81 2.07
C ASP A 67 20.16 4.14 2.40
N LEU A 68 19.28 4.15 1.41
CA LEU A 68 18.04 3.36 1.43
C LEU A 68 18.31 2.02 0.74
N VAL A 69 18.25 0.93 1.49
CA VAL A 69 18.57 -0.43 1.03
C VAL A 69 17.28 -1.25 0.94
N GLY A 70 17.18 -2.15 -0.04
CA GLY A 70 16.05 -3.03 -0.25
C GLY A 70 15.64 -3.14 -1.72
N ASP A 71 14.43 -3.67 -1.95
CA ASP A 71 13.89 -3.95 -3.27
C ASP A 71 13.76 -2.66 -4.13
N PRO A 72 14.26 -2.64 -5.38
CA PRO A 72 14.22 -1.45 -6.24
C PRO A 72 12.80 -0.93 -6.50
N LEU A 73 11.82 -1.82 -6.65
CA LEU A 73 10.43 -1.44 -6.86
C LEU A 73 9.86 -0.78 -5.60
N GLU A 74 10.16 -1.29 -4.41
CA GLU A 74 9.72 -0.65 -3.18
C GLU A 74 10.35 0.74 -3.00
N LYS A 75 11.61 0.93 -3.39
CA LYS A 75 12.24 2.26 -3.43
C LYS A 75 11.53 3.18 -4.41
N ALA A 76 11.15 2.68 -5.58
CA ALA A 76 10.40 3.43 -6.58
C ALA A 76 9.02 3.86 -6.04
N CYS A 77 8.28 2.98 -5.36
CA CYS A 77 7.00 3.33 -4.71
C CYS A 77 7.18 4.44 -3.67
N LEU A 78 8.20 4.34 -2.80
CA LEU A 78 8.46 5.36 -1.77
C LEU A 78 8.86 6.70 -2.39
N SER A 79 9.66 6.67 -3.46
CA SER A 79 10.05 7.85 -4.23
C SER A 79 8.87 8.49 -4.95
N TRP A 80 8.03 7.68 -5.61
CA TRP A 80 6.82 8.14 -6.32
C TRP A 80 5.83 8.79 -5.37
N ALA A 81 5.67 8.23 -4.16
CA ALA A 81 4.81 8.80 -3.14
C ALA A 81 5.32 10.15 -2.61
N ASP A 82 6.60 10.47 -2.85
CA ASP A 82 7.35 11.61 -2.28
C ASP A 82 7.49 11.53 -0.74
N TRP A 83 7.87 10.35 -0.25
CA TRP A 83 8.11 10.09 1.19
C TRP A 83 9.57 9.68 1.44
N ASN A 84 9.99 9.80 2.69
CA ASN A 84 11.29 9.33 3.18
C ASN A 84 11.11 8.32 4.30
N LEU A 85 11.91 7.25 4.29
CA LEU A 85 12.08 6.35 5.42
C LEU A 85 13.27 6.80 6.28
N THR A 86 13.03 6.93 7.58
CA THR A 86 14.05 7.24 8.60
C THR A 86 14.68 5.96 9.17
N LYS A 87 15.83 6.09 9.86
CA LYS A 87 16.48 4.98 10.58
C LYS A 87 15.60 4.33 11.66
N ASN A 88 14.60 5.05 12.15
CA ASN A 88 13.69 4.60 13.18
C ASN A 88 12.38 4.04 12.60
N ASP A 89 12.36 3.50 11.37
CA ASP A 89 11.13 2.92 10.79
C ASP A 89 9.93 3.88 10.76
N THR A 90 10.18 5.19 10.72
CA THR A 90 9.14 6.20 10.49
C THR A 90 9.22 6.65 9.04
N VAL A 91 8.09 6.61 8.33
CA VAL A 91 7.95 7.20 7.00
C VAL A 91 7.31 8.58 7.10
N ILE A 92 7.93 9.55 6.44
CA ILE A 92 7.61 10.98 6.56
C ILE A 92 7.35 11.54 5.15
N PRO A 93 6.22 12.23 4.92
CA PRO A 93 5.97 12.90 3.65
C PRO A 93 6.89 14.11 3.48
N LYS A 94 7.39 14.34 2.26
CA LYS A 94 8.21 15.53 1.95
C LYS A 94 7.36 16.78 1.69
N LYS A 95 6.23 16.62 1.00
CA LYS A 95 5.35 17.74 0.58
C LYS A 95 3.87 17.55 0.93
N SER A 96 3.44 16.33 1.25
CA SER A 96 2.04 16.03 1.56
C SER A 96 1.65 16.50 2.97
N LYS A 97 0.37 16.86 3.16
CA LYS A 97 -0.22 17.17 4.47
C LYS A 97 -0.57 15.92 5.31
N MET A 98 -0.32 14.73 4.77
CA MET A 98 -0.51 13.47 5.50
C MET A 98 0.39 13.41 6.73
N GLN A 99 -0.04 12.69 7.75
CA GLN A 99 0.76 12.52 8.97
C GLN A 99 1.90 11.52 8.75
N PRO A 100 3.06 11.71 9.38
CA PRO A 100 4.08 10.68 9.45
C PRO A 100 3.52 9.36 10.02
N LEU A 101 4.00 8.24 9.49
CA LEU A 101 3.60 6.91 9.93
C LEU A 101 4.80 6.20 10.55
N LYS A 102 4.68 5.83 11.82
CA LYS A 102 5.63 4.96 12.51
C LYS A 102 5.25 3.51 12.21
N ILE A 103 6.19 2.73 11.70
CA ILE A 103 6.02 1.30 11.47
C ILE A 103 6.41 0.57 12.77
N PHE A 104 5.48 -0.23 13.29
CA PHE A 104 5.66 -0.99 14.53
C PHE A 104 6.04 -2.44 14.23
N HIS A 105 5.34 -3.08 13.30
CA HIS A 105 5.55 -4.48 12.95
C HIS A 105 5.42 -4.71 11.45
N ARG A 106 6.37 -5.45 10.89
CA ARG A 106 6.33 -5.91 9.49
C ARG A 106 6.15 -7.41 9.47
N PHE A 107 5.03 -7.87 8.93
CA PHE A 107 4.83 -9.25 8.53
C PHE A 107 5.20 -9.34 7.05
N HIS A 108 6.47 -9.68 6.81
CA HIS A 108 7.03 -9.78 5.46
C HIS A 108 6.23 -10.73 4.57
N PHE A 109 6.42 -10.58 3.26
CA PHE A 109 5.75 -11.42 2.27
C PHE A 109 6.00 -12.90 2.55
N CYS A 110 4.93 -13.64 2.76
CA CYS A 110 4.96 -15.10 2.90
C CYS A 110 4.30 -15.72 1.66
N SER A 111 4.99 -16.65 0.98
CA SER A 111 4.47 -17.30 -0.23
C SER A 111 3.16 -18.06 0.01
N ALA A 112 2.99 -18.65 1.20
CA ALA A 112 1.76 -19.32 1.60
C ALA A 112 0.58 -18.35 1.74
N LEU A 113 0.83 -17.12 2.21
CA LEU A 113 -0.19 -16.08 2.40
C LEU A 113 -0.36 -15.17 1.17
N LYS A 114 0.64 -15.16 0.27
CA LYS A 114 0.80 -14.26 -0.88
C LYS A 114 0.52 -12.78 -0.58
N ARG A 115 0.84 -12.33 0.62
CA ARG A 115 0.66 -10.94 1.05
C ARG A 115 1.71 -10.54 2.08
N MET A 116 1.94 -9.23 2.16
CA MET A 116 2.66 -8.54 3.22
C MET A 116 1.66 -7.74 4.05
N THR A 117 1.87 -7.67 5.36
CA THR A 117 1.04 -6.90 6.28
C THR A 117 1.92 -6.08 7.21
N VAL A 118 1.53 -4.84 7.49
CA VAL A 118 2.26 -3.93 8.37
C VAL A 118 1.31 -3.32 9.38
N ILE A 119 1.74 -3.23 10.64
CA ILE A 119 1.09 -2.42 11.66
C ILE A 119 1.87 -1.12 11.74
N ALA A 120 1.19 -0.01 11.49
CA ALA A 120 1.74 1.33 11.60
C ALA A 120 0.84 2.21 12.46
N GLY A 121 1.32 3.39 12.85
CA GLY A 121 0.48 4.37 13.50
C GLY A 121 0.94 5.79 13.27
N TYR A 122 0.02 6.72 13.51
CA TYR A 122 0.21 8.16 13.38
C TYR A 122 -0.39 8.86 14.58
N LEU A 123 0.10 10.06 14.86
CA LEU A 123 -0.48 10.92 15.89
C LEU A 123 -1.77 11.54 15.36
N SER A 124 -2.86 11.38 16.11
CA SER A 124 -4.14 11.98 15.74
C SER A 124 -4.07 13.51 15.89
N PRO A 125 -4.41 14.29 14.84
CA PRO A 125 -4.34 15.74 14.89
C PRO A 125 -5.09 16.33 16.09
N GLY A 126 -4.44 17.24 16.83
CA GLY A 126 -5.04 17.89 18.00
C GLY A 126 -5.05 17.06 19.29
N THR A 127 -4.47 15.85 19.28
CA THR A 127 -4.35 14.98 20.46
C THR A 127 -2.94 14.37 20.53
N ASN A 128 -2.52 13.90 21.71
CA ASN A 128 -1.29 13.10 21.85
C ASN A 128 -1.56 11.59 21.74
N GLU A 129 -2.68 11.21 21.14
CA GLU A 129 -3.05 9.80 20.96
C GLU A 129 -2.49 9.25 19.65
N THR A 130 -1.92 8.05 19.73
CA THR A 130 -1.47 7.30 18.56
C THR A 130 -2.61 6.44 18.04
N ARG A 131 -3.03 6.70 16.80
CA ARG A 131 -3.94 5.81 16.08
C ARG A 131 -3.17 4.78 15.29
N HIS A 132 -3.67 3.56 15.30
CA HIS A 132 -3.05 2.43 14.64
C HIS A 132 -3.81 2.07 13.38
N ILE A 133 -3.06 1.68 12.36
CA ILE A 133 -3.58 1.15 11.10
C ILE A 133 -2.86 -0.15 10.76
N VAL A 134 -3.59 -1.04 10.10
CA VAL A 134 -3.03 -2.20 9.42
C VAL A 134 -3.06 -1.92 7.95
N THR A 135 -1.91 -2.01 7.30
CA THR A 135 -1.78 -1.92 5.85
C THR A 135 -1.40 -3.29 5.29
N VAL A 136 -1.93 -3.61 4.11
CA VAL A 136 -1.71 -4.90 3.45
C VAL A 136 -1.48 -4.67 1.96
N LYS A 137 -0.48 -5.32 1.38
CA LYS A 137 -0.32 -5.47 -0.07
C LYS A 137 -0.11 -6.93 -0.45
N GLY A 138 -0.71 -7.40 -1.54
CA GLY A 138 -0.58 -8.80 -1.92
C GLY A 138 -1.25 -9.16 -3.24
N ALA A 139 -1.32 -10.46 -3.52
CA ALA A 139 -1.99 -10.97 -4.70
C ALA A 139 -3.49 -10.65 -4.65
N PRO A 140 -4.08 -10.13 -5.75
CA PRO A 140 -5.48 -9.68 -5.76
C PRO A 140 -6.47 -10.79 -5.39
N GLU A 141 -6.24 -12.01 -5.85
CA GLU A 141 -7.09 -13.16 -5.51
C GLU A 141 -7.07 -13.51 -4.01
N MET A 142 -6.01 -13.14 -3.28
CA MET A 142 -5.92 -13.37 -1.84
C MET A 142 -6.52 -12.25 -1.00
N LEU A 143 -6.48 -11.02 -1.49
CA LEU A 143 -7.05 -9.87 -0.77
C LEU A 143 -8.56 -9.75 -0.99
N GLU A 144 -9.10 -10.31 -2.07
CA GLU A 144 -10.54 -10.32 -2.37
C GLU A 144 -11.39 -10.78 -1.16
N CYS A 145 -11.00 -11.87 -0.49
CA CYS A 145 -11.72 -12.40 0.66
C CYS A 145 -11.48 -11.64 1.98
N MET A 146 -10.57 -10.67 1.98
CA MET A 146 -10.26 -9.85 3.15
C MET A 146 -11.04 -8.54 3.18
N TYR A 147 -11.55 -8.08 2.05
CA TYR A 147 -12.31 -6.83 1.98
C TYR A 147 -13.70 -6.99 2.59
N GLU A 148 -14.11 -6.01 3.39
CA GLU A 148 -15.50 -5.93 3.84
C GLU A 148 -16.47 -5.72 2.68
N THR A 149 -16.04 -4.94 1.68
CA THR A 149 -16.81 -4.69 0.45
C THR A 149 -15.89 -4.78 -0.75
N VAL A 150 -16.06 -5.83 -1.54
CA VAL A 150 -15.36 -6.03 -2.81
C VAL A 150 -16.02 -5.17 -3.90
N PRO A 151 -15.26 -4.31 -4.60
CA PRO A 151 -15.79 -3.53 -5.73
C PRO A 151 -16.32 -4.43 -6.85
N LYS A 152 -17.44 -4.06 -7.47
CA LYS A 152 -18.13 -4.88 -8.50
C LYS A 152 -17.23 -5.35 -9.65
N ASN A 153 -16.27 -4.52 -10.04
CA ASN A 153 -15.38 -4.80 -11.16
C ASN A 153 -13.97 -5.25 -10.74
N TYR A 154 -13.77 -5.60 -9.46
CA TYR A 154 -12.45 -5.91 -8.92
C TYR A 154 -11.73 -7.02 -9.72
N ILE A 155 -12.42 -8.13 -9.97
CA ILE A 155 -11.88 -9.26 -10.73
C ILE A 155 -11.58 -8.89 -12.17
N GLN A 156 -12.51 -8.20 -12.84
CA GLN A 156 -12.36 -7.77 -14.23
C GLN A 156 -11.18 -6.82 -14.37
N THR A 157 -11.05 -5.86 -13.45
CA THR A 157 -9.98 -4.87 -13.43
C THR A 157 -8.60 -5.52 -13.29
N TYR A 158 -8.35 -6.33 -12.25
CA TYR A 158 -7.02 -6.89 -12.07
C TYR A 158 -6.67 -7.87 -13.22
N ARG A 159 -7.64 -8.62 -13.75
CA ARG A 159 -7.42 -9.52 -14.89
C ARG A 159 -7.13 -8.75 -16.17
N HIS A 160 -7.83 -7.64 -16.42
CA HIS A 160 -7.58 -6.79 -17.57
C HIS A 160 -6.14 -6.23 -17.55
N LEU A 161 -5.74 -5.67 -16.41
CA LEU A 161 -4.39 -5.13 -16.21
C LEU A 161 -3.31 -6.21 -16.32
N THR A 162 -3.57 -7.40 -15.75
CA THR A 162 -2.64 -8.55 -15.86
C THR A 162 -2.48 -9.01 -17.32
N ARG A 163 -3.56 -9.03 -18.11
CA ARG A 163 -3.50 -9.36 -19.55
C ARG A 163 -2.70 -8.35 -20.38
N GLN A 164 -2.62 -7.10 -19.91
CA GLN A 164 -1.77 -6.06 -20.50
C GLN A 164 -0.30 -6.16 -20.06
N GLY A 165 0.08 -7.22 -19.33
CA GLY A 165 1.45 -7.44 -18.86
C GLY A 165 1.81 -6.69 -17.59
N ALA A 166 0.84 -6.06 -16.91
CA ALA A 166 1.11 -5.42 -15.63
C ALA A 166 1.21 -6.47 -14.51
N ARG A 167 2.17 -6.25 -13.61
CA ARG A 167 2.19 -6.92 -12.30
C ARG A 167 1.22 -6.17 -11.39
N VAL A 168 0.16 -6.85 -11.01
CA VAL A 168 -0.92 -6.25 -10.21
C VAL A 168 -0.77 -6.66 -8.74
N LEU A 169 -0.81 -5.69 -7.84
CA LEU A 169 -0.92 -5.91 -6.41
C LEU A 169 -2.20 -5.27 -5.91
N ALA A 170 -2.90 -5.96 -5.03
CA ALA A 170 -4.03 -5.38 -4.33
C ALA A 170 -3.56 -4.72 -3.04
N LEU A 171 -4.21 -3.62 -2.66
CA LEU A 171 -3.93 -2.86 -1.45
C LEU A 171 -5.11 -2.90 -0.49
N GLY A 172 -4.83 -2.79 0.79
CA GLY A 172 -5.85 -2.76 1.83
C GLY A 172 -5.39 -2.00 3.07
N VAL A 173 -6.32 -1.26 3.67
CA VAL A 173 -6.12 -0.58 4.95
C VAL A 173 -7.24 -0.94 5.91
N LYS A 174 -6.90 -1.06 7.18
CA LYS A 174 -7.83 -1.13 8.30
C LYS A 174 -7.40 -0.19 9.40
N GLU A 175 -8.29 0.69 9.85
CA GLU A 175 -8.05 1.45 11.08
C GLU A 175 -8.35 0.57 12.32
N LEU A 176 -7.45 0.60 13.29
CA LEU A 176 -7.63 -0.07 14.59
C LEU A 176 -7.99 0.92 15.72
N GLY A 177 -7.92 2.22 15.46
CA GLY A 177 -8.16 3.25 16.47
C GLY A 177 -7.01 3.41 17.48
N SER A 178 -7.33 3.94 18.66
CA SER A 178 -6.38 4.09 19.77
C SER A 178 -6.27 2.74 20.50
N LEU A 179 -5.28 1.94 20.15
CA LEU A 179 -4.96 0.70 20.87
C LEU A 179 -4.07 1.00 22.07
N SER A 180 -4.30 0.30 23.18
CA SER A 180 -3.38 0.33 24.32
C SER A 180 -2.07 -0.39 23.97
N HIS A 181 -0.95 0.00 24.59
CA HIS A 181 0.38 -0.61 24.36
C HIS A 181 0.42 -2.14 24.56
N GLN A 182 -0.57 -2.72 25.25
CA GLN A 182 -0.68 -4.17 25.47
C GLN A 182 -1.31 -4.91 24.28
N GLU A 183 -2.13 -4.25 23.47
CA GLU A 183 -2.86 -4.87 22.35
C GLU A 183 -2.07 -4.86 21.03
N VAL A 184 -0.99 -4.07 20.96
CA VAL A 184 -0.11 -3.99 19.79
C VAL A 184 0.93 -5.12 19.77
N LYS A 185 1.08 -5.86 20.88
CA LYS A 185 1.96 -7.03 20.97
C LYS A 185 1.20 -8.29 20.54
N PHE A 186 1.49 -8.77 19.34
CA PHE A 186 1.10 -10.11 18.86
C PHE A 186 2.21 -11.12 19.11
#